data_AF-A0A971M3X0-F1
#
_entry.id   AF-A0A971M3X0-F1
#
_cell.length_a   1.000
_cell.length_b   1.000
_cell.length_c   1.000
_cell.angle_alpha   90.00
_cell.angle_beta   90.00
_cell.angle_gamma   90.00
#
_symmetry.space_group_name_H-M   'P 1'
#
loop_
_entity.id
_entity.type
_entity.pdbx_description
1 polymer ?
#
loop_
_entity_poly.entity_id
_entity_poly.type
_entity_poly.pdbx_seq_one_letter_code
_entity_poly.pdbx_strand_id
1 'polypeptide(L)'
;SVDVYVLLLEERGIALSYPYSSDVKGSRHGQMRELRIQHRGDPYRVFYAFDPRRAAILLIGGSKAGNDQFYAKYVPLADRIYDDHLKALKKEQGE
;
A
#
# COMPACT_ATOMS: atom_id res chain seq x y z
N SER A 1 14.64 7.81 6.26
CA SER A 1 13.44 8.67 6.22
C SER A 1 12.35 7.92 5.45
N VAL A 2 11.09 8.40 5.41
CA VAL A 2 9.96 7.69 4.76
C VAL A 2 10.18 7.52 3.25
N ASP A 3 10.71 8.55 2.60
CA ASP A 3 11.12 8.62 1.20
C ASP A 3 12.02 7.44 0.77
N VAL A 4 12.97 7.01 1.59
CA VAL A 4 13.88 5.89 1.27
C VAL A 4 13.11 4.60 0.95
N TYR A 5 12.00 4.35 1.66
CA TYR A 5 11.18 3.16 1.42
C TYR A 5 10.36 3.26 0.12
N VAL A 6 9.98 4.48 -0.27
CA VAL A 6 9.32 4.73 -1.55
C VAL A 6 10.31 4.56 -2.70
N LEU A 7 11.53 5.07 -2.56
CA LEU A 7 12.61 4.86 -3.54
C LEU A 7 12.95 3.38 -3.71
N LEU A 8 12.97 2.60 -2.63
CA LEU A 8 13.15 1.15 -2.70
C LEU A 8 12.00 0.45 -3.44
N LEU A 9 10.77 0.92 -3.28
CA LEU A 9 9.62 0.40 -4.03
C LEU A 9 9.71 0.75 -5.51
N GLU A 10 10.15 1.95 -5.84
CA GLU A 10 10.40 2.37 -7.21
C GLU A 10 11.50 1.54 -7.88
N GLU A 11 12.63 1.32 -7.20
CA GLU A 11 13.77 0.55 -7.73
C GLU A 11 13.43 -0.93 -7.91
N ARG A 12 12.72 -1.53 -6.96
CA ARG A 12 12.51 -2.99 -6.91
C ARG A 12 11.15 -3.45 -7.43
N GLY A 13 10.16 -2.57 -7.45
CA GLY A 13 8.80 -2.87 -7.85
C GLY A 13 8.26 -4.13 -7.15
N ILE A 14 7.73 -5.06 -7.95
CA ILE A 14 7.15 -6.33 -7.46
C ILE A 14 8.16 -7.21 -6.69
N ALA A 15 9.45 -7.03 -6.94
CA ALA A 15 10.52 -7.81 -6.30
C ALA A 15 10.86 -7.29 -4.90
N LEU A 16 10.29 -6.15 -4.46
CA LEU A 16 10.46 -5.67 -3.10
C LEU A 16 9.81 -6.67 -2.13
N SER A 17 10.59 -7.23 -1.23
CA SER A 17 10.18 -8.29 -0.32
C SER A 17 10.38 -7.92 1.15
N TYR A 18 10.13 -8.88 2.05
CA TYR A 18 10.40 -8.73 3.47
C TYR A 18 11.89 -8.43 3.70
N PRO A 19 12.28 -7.49 4.60
CA PRO A 19 11.45 -6.84 5.62
C PRO A 19 10.74 -5.56 5.18
N TYR A 20 10.99 -5.05 3.97
CA TYR A 20 10.51 -3.75 3.49
C TYR A 20 9.06 -3.79 3.00
N SER A 21 8.62 -4.93 2.49
CA SER A 21 7.25 -5.14 2.08
C SER A 21 6.71 -6.52 2.45
N SER A 22 5.41 -6.59 2.74
CA SER A 22 4.68 -7.84 2.95
C SER A 22 3.26 -7.75 2.39
N ASP A 23 2.61 -8.90 2.25
CA ASP A 23 1.20 -8.98 1.88
C ASP A 23 0.30 -8.36 2.94
N VAL A 24 -0.80 -7.75 2.49
CA VAL A 24 -1.90 -7.32 3.36
C VAL A 24 -2.97 -8.40 3.37
N LYS A 25 -3.22 -9.01 4.53
CA LYS A 25 -4.27 -10.02 4.70
C LYS A 25 -5.63 -9.35 4.94
N GLY A 26 -6.70 -9.99 4.47
CA GLY A 26 -8.08 -9.52 4.64
C GLY A 26 -8.52 -8.44 3.66
N SER A 27 -7.64 -7.99 2.75
CA SER A 27 -8.02 -7.13 1.62
C SER A 27 -8.82 -7.96 0.60
N ARG A 28 -9.84 -7.34 -0.02
CA ARG A 28 -10.49 -7.94 -1.20
C ARG A 28 -9.59 -7.95 -2.45
N HIS A 29 -8.53 -7.16 -2.45
CA HIS A 29 -7.53 -7.13 -3.50
C HIS A 29 -6.33 -7.98 -3.06
N GLY A 30 -6.26 -9.22 -3.53
CA GLY A 30 -5.22 -10.19 -3.13
C GLY A 30 -3.78 -9.77 -3.45
N GLN A 31 -3.58 -8.72 -4.24
CA GLN A 31 -2.27 -8.15 -4.58
C GLN A 31 -1.92 -6.90 -3.77
N MET A 32 -2.75 -6.51 -2.78
CA MET A 32 -2.43 -5.38 -1.91
C MET A 32 -1.28 -5.73 -0.96
N ARG A 33 -0.34 -4.80 -0.84
CA ARG A 33 0.87 -4.95 -0.05
C ARG A 33 1.05 -3.76 0.88
N GLU A 34 1.89 -3.94 1.90
CA GLU A 34 2.31 -2.84 2.78
C GLU A 34 3.80 -2.56 2.62
N LEU A 35 4.18 -1.29 2.68
CA LEU A 35 5.52 -0.85 3.04
C LEU A 35 5.65 -0.83 4.55
N ARG A 36 6.74 -1.42 5.05
CA ARG A 36 7.02 -1.55 6.48
C ARG A 36 8.13 -0.59 6.86
N ILE A 37 7.72 0.61 7.23
CA ILE A 37 8.62 1.74 7.47
C ILE A 37 8.92 1.84 8.97
N GLN A 38 10.20 1.99 9.31
CA GLN A 38 10.64 2.32 10.66
C GLN A 38 11.07 3.79 10.68
N HIS A 39 10.38 4.63 11.45
CA HIS A 39 10.71 6.06 11.52
C HIS A 39 10.69 6.54 12.96
N ARG A 40 11.84 7.01 13.46
CA ARG A 40 12.00 7.58 14.82
C ARG A 40 11.51 6.67 15.95
N GLY A 41 11.64 5.36 15.79
CA GLY A 41 11.17 4.37 16.78
C GLY A 41 9.74 3.87 16.54
N ASP A 42 8.96 4.55 15.70
CA ASP A 42 7.59 4.15 15.40
C ASP A 42 7.46 3.35 14.10
N PRO A 43 6.66 2.27 14.10
CA PRO A 43 6.33 1.51 12.91
C PRO A 43 5.25 2.24 12.11
N TYR A 44 5.59 2.72 10.92
CA TYR A 44 4.64 3.21 9.93
C TYR A 44 4.33 2.10 8.92
N ARG A 45 3.07 2.04 8.48
CA ARG A 45 2.64 1.17 7.38
C ARG A 45 1.98 2.02 6.32
N VAL A 46 2.37 1.78 5.07
CA VAL A 46 1.74 2.41 3.90
C VAL A 46 1.23 1.28 3.01
N PHE A 47 -0.08 1.20 2.81
CA PHE A 47 -0.67 0.22 1.90
C PHE A 47 -0.54 0.71 0.46
N TYR A 48 -0.19 -0.20 -0.43
CA TYR A 48 -0.02 0.07 -1.84
C TYR A 48 -0.46 -1.13 -2.69
N ALA A 49 -0.73 -0.87 -3.96
CA ALA A 49 -1.02 -1.89 -4.96
C ALA A 49 -0.42 -1.48 -6.31
N PHE A 50 -0.21 -2.45 -7.19
CA PHE A 50 0.13 -2.17 -8.58
C PHE A 50 -1.15 -2.08 -9.41
N ASP A 51 -1.34 -0.96 -10.10
CA ASP A 51 -2.46 -0.79 -11.02
C ASP A 51 -2.24 -1.57 -12.34
N PRO A 52 -3.24 -1.67 -13.24
CA PRO A 52 -3.09 -2.36 -14.52
C PRO A 52 -1.98 -1.81 -15.44
N ARG A 53 -1.52 -0.57 -15.21
CA ARG A 53 -0.40 0.05 -15.94
C ARG A 53 0.95 -0.32 -15.33
N ARG A 54 0.96 -1.16 -14.30
CA ARG A 54 2.13 -1.56 -13.51
C ARG A 54 2.75 -0.41 -12.72
N ALA A 55 1.98 0.64 -12.43
CA ALA A 55 2.40 1.70 -11.53
C ALA A 55 2.06 1.33 -10.09
N ALA A 56 3.01 1.49 -9.17
CA ALA A 56 2.75 1.36 -7.74
C ALA A 56 1.97 2.59 -7.24
N ILE A 57 0.80 2.36 -6.66
CA ILE A 57 -0.05 3.42 -6.11
C ILE A 57 -0.04 3.31 -4.58
N LEU A 58 0.45 4.35 -3.91
CA LEU A 58 0.37 4.47 -2.46
C LEU A 58 -1.06 4.90 -2.09
N LEU A 59 -1.76 4.07 -1.31
CA LEU A 59 -3.19 4.23 -1.04
C LEU A 59 -3.43 5.04 0.24
N ILE A 60 -2.88 4.55 1.35
CA ILE A 60 -3.06 5.14 2.68
C ILE A 60 -1.93 4.68 3.59
N GLY A 61 -1.48 5.56 4.49
CA GLY A 61 -0.48 5.22 5.48
C GLY A 61 -0.74 5.84 6.84
N GLY A 62 -0.17 5.23 7.86
CA GLY A 62 -0.30 5.68 9.23
C GLY A 62 0.66 4.99 10.18
N SER A 63 0.79 5.53 11.39
CA SER A 63 1.51 4.86 12.47
C SER A 63 0.69 3.68 12.99
N LYS A 64 1.35 2.53 13.10
CA LYS A 64 0.80 1.33 13.74
C LYS A 64 1.09 1.32 15.25
N ALA A 65 1.92 2.22 15.77
CA ALA A 65 2.32 2.25 17.18
C ALA A 65 1.08 2.23 18.10
N GLY A 66 1.03 1.23 19.00
CA GLY A 66 -0.06 1.08 19.97
C GLY A 66 -1.47 0.87 19.39
N ASN A 67 -1.59 0.58 18.08
CA ASN A 67 -2.88 0.40 17.42
C ASN A 67 -3.09 -1.05 16.97
N ASP A 68 -3.78 -1.82 17.81
CA ASP A 68 -4.11 -3.22 17.54
C ASP A 68 -5.17 -3.36 16.44
N GLN A 69 -6.03 -2.35 16.29
CA GLN A 69 -7.07 -2.31 15.26
C GLN A 69 -6.60 -1.69 13.94
N PHE A 70 -5.30 -1.44 13.77
CA PHE A 70 -4.76 -0.77 12.59
C PHE A 70 -5.24 -1.45 11.30
N TYR A 71 -5.02 -2.76 11.14
CA TYR A 71 -5.43 -3.48 9.94
C TYR A 71 -6.95 -3.51 9.75
N ALA A 72 -7.71 -3.75 10.83
CA ALA A 72 -9.17 -3.77 10.79
C ALA A 72 -9.77 -2.44 10.30
N LYS A 73 -9.09 -1.31 10.55
CA LYS A 73 -9.51 0.03 10.11
C LYS A 73 -8.96 0.41 8.74
N TYR A 74 -7.67 0.16 8.50
CA TYR A 74 -6.98 0.66 7.31
C TYR A 74 -7.22 -0.21 6.08
N VAL A 75 -7.40 -1.53 6.23
CA VAL A 75 -7.62 -2.43 5.07
C VAL A 75 -8.91 -2.07 4.32
N PRO A 76 -10.08 -1.92 4.98
CA PRO A 76 -11.30 -1.52 4.29
C PRO A 76 -11.23 -0.12 3.66
N LEU A 77 -10.40 0.78 4.20
CA LEU A 77 -10.18 2.11 3.63
C LEU A 77 -9.32 2.04 2.37
N ALA A 78 -8.20 1.31 2.42
CA ALA A 78 -7.34 1.09 1.27
C ALA A 78 -8.07 0.37 0.13
N ASP A 79 -8.92 -0.60 0.45
CA ASP A 79 -9.76 -1.29 -0.52
C ASP A 79 -10.68 -0.31 -1.27
N ARG A 80 -11.34 0.62 -0.55
CA ARG A 80 -12.18 1.64 -1.20
C ARG A 80 -11.37 2.59 -2.07
N ILE A 81 -10.23 3.08 -1.57
CA ILE A 81 -9.34 3.98 -2.32
C ILE A 81 -8.88 3.30 -3.61
N TYR A 82 -8.53 2.01 -3.55
CA TYR A 82 -8.06 1.28 -4.71
C TYR A 82 -9.19 0.99 -5.70
N ASP A 83 -10.39 0.63 -5.24
CA ASP A 83 -11.55 0.49 -6.12
C ASP A 83 -11.85 1.77 -6.91
N ASP A 84 -11.80 2.92 -6.23
CA ASP A 84 -12.09 4.21 -6.86
C ASP A 84 -10.99 4.59 -7.86
N HIS A 85 -9.73 4.27 -7.57
CA HIS A 85 -8.63 4.37 -8.55
C HIS A 85 -8.88 3.51 -9.79
N LEU A 86 -9.26 2.24 -9.60
CA LEU A 86 -9.55 1.34 -10.72
C LEU A 86 -10.74 1.81 -11.56
N LYS A 87 -11.79 2.35 -10.95
CA LYS A 87 -12.93 2.95 -11.68
C LYS A 87 -12.50 4.18 -12.48
N ALA A 88 -11.68 5.04 -11.90
CA ALA A 88 -11.15 6.22 -12.59
C ALA A 88 -10.35 5.81 -13.83
N LEU A 89 -9.50 4.79 -13.71
CA LEU A 89 -8.72 4.28 -14.85
C LEU A 89 -9.58 3.72 -15.98
N LYS A 90 -10.63 2.97 -15.66
CA LYS A 90 -11.55 2.45 -16.69
C LYS A 90 -12.21 3.59 -17.46
N LYS A 91 -12.66 4.63 -16.75
CA LYS A 91 -13.25 5.83 -17.35
C LYS A 91 -12.26 6.59 -18.24
N GLU A 92 -10.99 6.70 -17.82
CA GLU A 92 -9.93 7.30 -18.65
C GLU A 92 -9.66 6.50 -19.93
N GLN A 93 -9.84 5.18 -19.89
CA GLN A 93 -9.66 4.28 -21.03
C GLN A 93 -10.86 4.24 -21.99
N GLY A 94 -11.92 5.00 -21.70
CA GLY A 94 -13.11 5.09 -22.55
C GLY A 94 -14.08 3.92 -22.40
N GLU A 95 -13.95 3.13 -21.34
CA GLU A 95 -14.90 2.08 -20.94
C GLU A 95 -15.98 2.61 -19.98
#